data_AF-A0A5C9A4M5-F1
#
_entry.id   AF-A0A5C9A4M5-F1
#
_cell.length_a   1.000
_cell.length_b   1.000
_cell.length_c   1.000
_cell.angle_alpha   90.00
_cell.angle_beta   90.00
_cell.angle_gamma   90.00
#
_symmetry.space_group_name_H-M   'P 1'
#
loop_
_entity.id
_entity.type
_entity.pdbx_description
1 polymer ?
#
loop_
_entity_poly.entity_id
_entity_poly.type
_entity_poly.pdbx_seq_one_letter_code
_entity_poly.pdbx_strand_id
1 'polypeptide(L)'
;MLRLTCLALLCCVSVSANAQTRVFKCKGEQGQMIFSQQPCGENAEETTVRPPDTSTGPSAADKATWRRIAESNEVRELRREISRYEVRIRDLEEARDMDMQRLRDSGGTGNTPPGQTYEEGLQPQLDALAAGYQRRIDAEQKRIDEIESRISTLTKDQ
;
A
#
# COMPACT_ATOMS: atom_id res chain seq x y z
N MET A 1 -58.62 22.75 68.52
CA MET A 1 -59.13 22.08 67.29
C MET A 1 -58.46 22.78 66.12
N LEU A 2 -57.82 22.19 65.12
CA LEU A 2 -57.67 20.81 64.70
C LEU A 2 -56.50 20.86 63.67
N ARG A 3 -55.40 20.17 63.98
CA ARG A 3 -54.55 19.37 63.09
C ARG A 3 -54.34 19.78 61.62
N LEU A 4 -53.05 19.71 61.22
CA LEU A 4 -52.52 19.10 59.98
C LEU A 4 -53.32 19.32 58.68
N THR A 5 -52.68 19.92 57.67
CA THR A 5 -52.62 19.32 56.31
C THR A 5 -51.58 20.02 55.41
N CYS A 6 -50.49 19.28 55.15
CA CYS A 6 -49.75 19.18 53.88
C CYS A 6 -49.20 20.48 53.25
N LEU A 7 -47.91 20.84 53.30
CA LEU A 7 -46.70 20.06 53.03
C LEU A 7 -46.88 18.90 52.03
N ALA A 8 -47.46 19.17 50.86
CA ALA A 8 -47.46 18.23 49.74
C ALA A 8 -47.59 18.96 48.40
N LEU A 9 -46.47 19.26 47.73
CA LEU A 9 -46.25 18.85 46.33
C LEU A 9 -44.80 19.13 45.90
N LEU A 10 -43.85 18.66 46.71
CA LEU A 10 -42.48 18.42 46.30
C LEU A 10 -42.43 17.00 45.72
N CYS A 11 -42.87 16.80 44.47
CA CYS A 11 -42.63 15.56 43.68
C CYS A 11 -43.20 15.69 42.25
N CYS A 12 -42.50 16.38 41.35
CA CYS A 12 -42.55 15.99 39.94
C CYS A 12 -41.28 15.21 39.64
N VAL A 13 -41.46 13.90 39.84
CA VAL A 13 -40.58 12.79 39.55
C VAL A 13 -39.80 13.06 38.27
N SER A 14 -38.49 13.22 38.41
CA SER A 14 -37.51 12.97 37.35
C SER A 14 -37.64 11.50 36.95
N VAL A 15 -38.50 11.22 35.99
CA VAL A 15 -38.56 9.91 35.33
C VAL A 15 -37.26 9.80 34.55
N SER A 16 -36.29 9.12 35.14
CA SER A 16 -35.10 8.64 34.44
C SER A 16 -35.59 7.82 33.25
N ALA A 17 -35.51 8.40 32.06
CA ALA A 17 -35.71 7.66 30.82
C ALA A 17 -34.58 6.63 30.76
N ASN A 18 -34.86 5.42 31.26
CA ASN A 18 -34.06 4.25 30.95
C ASN A 18 -34.27 3.98 29.45
N ALA A 19 -33.49 4.66 28.63
CA ALA A 19 -33.39 4.43 27.20
C ALA A 19 -32.80 3.03 27.00
N GLN A 20 -33.65 2.02 27.11
CA GLN A 20 -33.35 0.74 26.50
C GLN A 20 -33.43 0.99 25.00
N THR A 21 -32.27 1.15 24.37
CA THR A 21 -32.12 1.34 22.93
C THR A 21 -32.56 0.08 22.21
N ARG A 22 -33.88 -0.03 22.00
CA ARG A 22 -34.48 -1.03 21.11
C ARG A 22 -34.21 -0.56 19.69
N VAL A 23 -33.61 -1.42 18.88
CA VAL A 23 -33.35 -1.13 17.47
C VAL A 23 -34.37 -1.91 16.66
N PHE A 24 -35.04 -1.26 15.73
CA PHE A 24 -36.00 -1.89 14.84
C PHE A 24 -35.39 -1.93 13.43
N LYS A 25 -35.46 -3.10 12.77
CA LYS A 25 -35.16 -3.19 11.34
C LYS A 25 -36.46 -2.99 10.56
N CYS A 26 -36.37 -2.24 9.49
CA CYS A 26 -37.52 -1.78 8.72
C CYS A 26 -37.22 -1.85 7.24
N LYS A 27 -38.25 -2.12 6.42
CA LYS A 27 -38.18 -1.88 4.97
C LYS A 27 -38.67 -0.46 4.69
N GLY A 28 -37.80 0.36 4.14
CA GLY A 28 -38.13 1.70 3.65
C GLY A 28 -38.99 1.65 2.38
N GLU A 29 -39.50 2.81 1.96
CA GLU A 29 -40.43 2.95 0.83
C GLU A 29 -39.86 2.45 -0.51
N GLN A 30 -38.54 2.40 -0.66
CA GLN A 30 -37.84 1.92 -1.85
C GLN A 30 -37.27 0.50 -1.65
N GLY A 31 -37.68 -0.21 -0.59
CA GLY A 31 -37.21 -1.56 -0.26
C GLY A 31 -35.86 -1.62 0.46
N GLN A 32 -35.27 -0.48 0.81
CA GLN A 32 -34.00 -0.43 1.56
C GLN A 32 -34.20 -0.83 3.04
N MET A 33 -33.24 -1.55 3.62
CA MET A 33 -33.27 -1.87 5.05
C MET A 33 -32.75 -0.68 5.86
N ILE A 34 -33.59 -0.15 6.74
CA ILE A 34 -33.24 0.95 7.66
C ILE A 34 -33.36 0.49 9.11
N PHE A 35 -32.49 1.03 9.97
CA PHE A 35 -32.49 0.75 11.40
C PHE A 35 -32.94 2.00 12.16
N SER A 36 -33.91 1.85 13.06
CA SER A 36 -34.52 2.95 13.81
C SER A 36 -34.58 2.64 15.30
N GLN A 37 -34.52 3.66 16.15
CA GLN A 37 -34.72 3.51 17.61
C GLN A 37 -36.20 3.50 18.01
N GLN A 38 -37.10 3.76 17.06
CA GLN A 38 -38.55 3.72 17.23
C GLN A 38 -39.18 2.82 16.15
N PRO A 39 -40.33 2.17 16.43
CA PRO A 39 -41.07 1.45 15.41
C PRO A 39 -41.38 2.35 14.21
N CYS A 40 -40.96 1.91 13.02
CA CYS A 40 -41.09 2.63 11.75
C CYS A 40 -42.42 2.37 11.02
N GLY A 41 -43.33 1.58 11.62
CA GLY A 41 -44.60 1.15 11.02
C GLY A 41 -44.90 -0.31 11.34
N GLU A 42 -45.91 -0.88 10.67
CA GLU A 42 -46.40 -2.25 10.92
C GLU A 42 -45.35 -3.35 10.65
N ASN A 43 -44.34 -3.04 9.83
CA ASN A 43 -43.24 -3.96 9.48
C ASN A 43 -42.00 -3.78 10.37
N ALA A 44 -42.14 -3.13 11.54
CA ALA A 44 -41.04 -2.93 12.47
C ALA A 44 -40.74 -4.23 13.22
N GLU A 45 -39.62 -4.86 12.89
CA GLU A 45 -39.10 -6.01 13.63
C GLU A 45 -38.03 -5.55 14.61
N GLU A 46 -38.26 -5.75 15.91
CA GLU A 46 -37.26 -5.47 16.95
C GLU A 46 -36.04 -6.39 16.78
N THR A 47 -34.85 -5.80 16.84
CA THR A 47 -33.58 -6.49 16.66
C THR A 47 -32.53 -5.97 17.65
N THR A 48 -31.62 -6.84 18.05
CA THR A 48 -30.51 -6.47 18.93
C THR A 48 -29.26 -6.29 18.09
N VAL A 49 -28.74 -5.06 18.07
CA VAL A 49 -27.42 -4.80 17.48
C VAL A 49 -26.37 -5.07 18.54
N ARG A 50 -25.67 -6.21 18.42
CA ARG A 50 -24.53 -6.52 19.27
C ARG A 50 -23.28 -5.90 18.63
N PRO A 51 -22.54 -5.01 19.33
CA PRO A 51 -21.22 -4.62 18.86
C PRO A 51 -20.36 -5.88 18.70
N PRO A 52 -19.49 -5.95 17.67
CA PRO A 52 -18.60 -7.09 17.52
C PRO A 52 -17.83 -7.32 18.82
N ASP A 53 -17.72 -8.59 19.22
CA ASP A 53 -17.09 -8.95 20.48
C ASP A 53 -15.58 -8.72 20.37
N THR A 54 -15.09 -7.56 20.83
CA THR A 54 -13.67 -7.19 20.78
C THR A 54 -12.87 -7.72 21.97
N SER A 55 -13.50 -8.49 22.88
CA SER A 55 -12.87 -8.99 24.11
C SER A 55 -11.81 -10.06 23.84
N THR A 56 -12.00 -10.81 22.76
CA THR A 56 -11.02 -11.74 22.21
C THR A 56 -10.35 -11.02 21.05
N GLY A 57 -9.04 -10.77 21.15
CA GLY A 57 -8.28 -10.15 20.06
C GLY A 57 -8.39 -10.93 18.75
N PRO A 58 -7.76 -10.46 17.65
CA PRO A 58 -7.91 -11.08 16.33
C PRO A 58 -7.66 -12.59 16.40
N SER A 59 -8.56 -13.35 15.78
CA SER A 59 -8.46 -14.81 15.75
C SER A 59 -7.20 -15.25 15.02
N ALA A 60 -6.80 -16.52 15.19
CA ALA A 60 -5.70 -17.08 14.40
C ALA A 60 -5.95 -16.95 12.88
N ALA A 61 -7.21 -17.09 12.45
CA ALA A 61 -7.62 -16.91 11.06
C ALA A 61 -7.48 -15.46 10.58
N ASP A 62 -7.84 -14.49 11.43
CA ASP A 62 -7.66 -13.06 11.10
C ASP A 62 -6.19 -12.72 10.98
N LYS A 63 -5.36 -13.16 11.94
CA LYS A 63 -3.90 -12.96 11.91
C LYS A 63 -3.28 -13.57 10.65
N ALA A 64 -3.69 -14.79 10.28
CA ALA A 64 -3.23 -15.44 9.05
C ALA A 64 -3.67 -14.70 7.78
N THR A 65 -4.86 -14.09 7.79
CA THR A 65 -5.35 -13.26 6.69
C THR A 65 -4.56 -11.96 6.55
N TRP A 66 -4.33 -11.26 7.67
CA TRP A 66 -3.51 -10.05 7.68
C TRP A 66 -2.07 -10.31 7.25
N ARG A 67 -1.49 -11.44 7.65
CA ARG A 67 -0.15 -11.85 7.21
C ARG A 67 -0.08 -12.04 5.69
N ARG A 68 -1.04 -12.75 5.09
CA ARG A 68 -1.12 -12.94 3.63
C ARG A 68 -1.29 -11.61 2.88
N ILE A 69 -2.10 -10.69 3.42
CA ILE A 69 -2.26 -9.34 2.85
C ILE A 69 -0.93 -8.57 2.91
N ALA A 70 -0.22 -8.63 4.04
CA ALA A 70 1.07 -7.98 4.21
C ALA A 70 2.12 -8.52 3.22
N GLU A 71 2.24 -9.85 3.10
CA GLU A 71 3.14 -10.51 2.13
C GLU A 71 2.80 -10.12 0.68
N SER A 72 1.50 -10.11 0.32
CA SER A 72 1.06 -9.71 -1.02
C SER A 72 1.41 -8.25 -1.33
N ASN A 73 1.24 -7.35 -0.36
CA ASN A 73 1.64 -5.96 -0.50
C ASN A 73 3.16 -5.83 -0.65
N GLU A 74 3.94 -6.57 0.12
CA GLU A 74 5.40 -6.58 0.04
C GLU A 74 5.87 -7.03 -1.35
N VAL A 75 5.35 -8.14 -1.87
CA VAL A 75 5.66 -8.61 -3.23
C VAL A 75 5.34 -7.53 -4.27
N ARG A 76 4.22 -6.81 -4.12
CA ARG A 76 3.86 -5.73 -5.03
C ARG A 76 4.85 -4.56 -4.98
N GLU A 77 5.30 -4.16 -3.79
CA GLU A 77 6.30 -3.10 -3.66
C GLU A 77 7.66 -3.52 -4.24
N LEU A 78 8.07 -4.76 -4.01
CA LEU A 78 9.29 -5.34 -4.60
C LEU A 78 9.24 -5.34 -6.13
N ARG A 79 8.11 -5.70 -6.74
CA ARG A 79 7.94 -5.65 -8.21
C ARG A 79 8.03 -4.22 -8.76
N ARG A 80 7.51 -3.23 -8.03
CA ARG A 80 7.69 -1.82 -8.42
C ARG A 80 9.15 -1.40 -8.33
N GLU A 81 9.89 -1.94 -7.37
CA GLU A 81 11.31 -1.67 -7.25
C GLU A 81 12.11 -2.27 -8.42
N ILE A 82 11.82 -3.52 -8.81
CA ILE A 82 12.37 -4.12 -10.06
C ILE A 82 12.13 -3.18 -11.24
N SER A 83 10.89 -2.72 -11.44
CA SER A 83 10.57 -1.82 -12.54
C SER A 83 11.40 -0.52 -12.54
N ARG A 84 11.74 0.01 -11.36
CA ARG A 84 12.64 1.18 -11.25
C ARG A 84 14.09 0.83 -11.64
N TYR A 85 14.59 -0.34 -11.28
CA TYR A 85 15.90 -0.82 -11.71
C TYR A 85 15.95 -1.04 -13.23
N GLU A 86 14.90 -1.64 -13.81
CA GLU A 86 14.79 -1.83 -15.26
C GLU A 86 14.77 -0.51 -16.04
N VAL A 87 14.07 0.52 -15.53
CA VAL A 87 14.12 1.89 -16.10
C VAL A 87 15.56 2.41 -16.07
N ARG A 88 16.24 2.31 -14.93
CA ARG A 88 17.64 2.77 -14.82
C ARG A 88 18.57 2.04 -15.78
N ILE A 89 18.39 0.74 -15.99
CA ILE A 89 19.16 -0.02 -16.97
C ILE A 89 18.95 0.56 -18.38
N ARG A 90 17.70 0.79 -18.79
CA ARG A 90 17.41 1.40 -20.09
C ARG A 90 18.02 2.79 -20.24
N ASP A 91 17.92 3.62 -19.21
CA ASP A 91 18.52 4.96 -19.21
C ASP A 91 20.05 4.90 -19.33
N LEU A 92 20.68 3.90 -18.69
CA LEU A 92 22.12 3.65 -18.80
C LEU A 92 22.53 3.19 -20.20
N GLU A 93 21.73 2.33 -20.84
CA GLU A 93 21.97 1.87 -22.20
C GLU A 93 21.84 3.02 -23.22
N GLU A 94 20.80 3.83 -23.09
CA GLU A 94 20.61 5.01 -23.94
C GLU A 94 21.75 6.03 -23.75
N ALA A 95 22.12 6.30 -22.49
CA ALA A 95 23.23 7.19 -22.18
C ALA A 95 24.57 6.67 -22.73
N ARG A 96 24.82 5.35 -22.63
CA ARG A 96 25.99 4.72 -23.24
C ARG A 96 26.02 4.99 -24.74
N ASP A 97 24.93 4.73 -25.44
CA ASP A 97 24.88 4.83 -26.90
C ASP A 97 25.08 6.29 -27.36
N MET A 98 24.45 7.25 -26.67
CA MET A 98 24.67 8.68 -26.90
C MET A 98 26.12 9.11 -26.65
N ASP A 99 26.74 8.65 -25.56
CA ASP A 99 28.12 9.00 -25.21
C ASP A 99 29.12 8.37 -26.19
N MET A 100 28.86 7.13 -26.63
CA MET A 100 29.65 6.44 -27.66
C MET A 100 29.60 7.20 -28.99
N GLN A 101 28.40 7.65 -29.40
CA GLN A 101 28.26 8.45 -30.61
C GLN A 101 28.99 9.78 -30.46
N ARG A 102 28.80 10.50 -29.35
CA ARG A 102 29.49 11.77 -29.09
C ARG A 102 31.00 11.62 -29.14
N LEU A 103 31.55 10.54 -28.60
CA LEU A 103 32.98 10.27 -28.61
C LEU A 103 33.52 9.97 -30.01
N ARG A 104 32.73 9.29 -30.86
CA ARG A 104 33.05 9.10 -32.28
C ARG A 104 33.01 10.41 -33.04
N ASP A 105 32.02 11.25 -32.80
CA ASP A 105 31.85 12.54 -33.47
C ASP A 105 32.92 13.56 -33.04
N SER A 106 33.36 13.50 -31.77
CA SER A 106 34.40 14.41 -31.24
C SER A 106 35.80 14.06 -31.68
N GLY A 107 36.00 12.87 -32.26
CA GLY A 107 37.31 12.41 -32.64
C GLY A 107 38.17 11.80 -31.54
N GLY A 108 37.54 11.35 -30.44
CA GLY A 108 38.23 11.04 -29.19
C GLY A 108 38.58 12.30 -28.40
N THR A 109 39.21 12.14 -27.23
CA THR A 109 39.52 13.25 -26.30
C THR A 109 40.79 14.06 -26.65
N GLY A 110 41.33 13.94 -27.87
CA GLY A 110 42.60 14.59 -28.25
C GLY A 110 43.85 13.99 -27.58
N ASN A 111 43.70 12.91 -26.81
CA ASN A 111 44.78 12.22 -26.09
C ASN A 111 45.44 11.09 -26.91
N THR A 112 45.26 11.07 -28.24
CA THR A 112 45.90 10.08 -29.11
C THR A 112 47.42 10.27 -29.06
N PRO A 113 48.20 9.27 -28.62
CA PRO A 113 49.65 9.38 -28.55
C PRO A 113 50.26 9.69 -29.94
N PRO A 114 51.37 10.46 -30.00
CA PRO A 114 52.02 10.77 -31.28
C PRO A 114 52.37 9.50 -32.06
N GLY A 115 51.96 9.43 -33.33
CA GLY A 115 52.23 8.31 -34.22
C GLY A 115 51.15 7.22 -34.28
N GLN A 116 50.08 7.31 -33.48
CA GLN A 116 48.91 6.44 -33.63
C GLN A 116 47.91 7.02 -34.64
N THR A 117 47.24 6.13 -35.37
CA THR A 117 46.10 6.48 -36.19
C THR A 117 44.91 6.90 -35.32
N TYR A 118 43.97 7.60 -35.95
CA TYR A 118 42.71 7.99 -35.31
C TYR A 118 41.97 6.81 -34.67
N GLU A 119 41.88 5.68 -35.37
CA GLU A 119 41.19 4.47 -34.90
C GLU A 119 41.90 3.85 -33.69
N GLU A 120 43.23 3.78 -33.71
CA GLU A 120 44.05 3.23 -32.62
C GLU A 120 43.91 4.02 -31.32
N GLY A 121 43.76 5.34 -31.41
CA GLY A 121 43.52 6.20 -30.24
C GLY A 121 42.08 6.15 -29.72
N LEU A 122 41.09 6.00 -30.61
CA LEU A 122 39.66 6.08 -30.29
C LEU A 122 39.11 4.78 -29.68
N GLN A 123 39.50 3.62 -30.21
CA GLN A 123 38.91 2.34 -29.81
C GLN A 123 39.07 2.04 -28.31
N PRO A 124 40.25 2.22 -27.67
CA PRO A 124 40.40 1.99 -26.23
C PRO A 124 39.51 2.91 -25.38
N GLN A 125 39.22 4.13 -25.85
CA GLN A 125 38.35 5.06 -25.14
C GLN A 125 36.89 4.59 -25.20
N LEU A 126 36.45 4.09 -26.36
CA LEU A 126 35.12 3.49 -26.53
C LEU A 126 34.96 2.24 -25.66
N ASP A 127 35.97 1.37 -25.61
CA ASP A 127 35.95 0.16 -24.79
C ASP A 127 35.87 0.49 -23.29
N ALA A 128 36.66 1.49 -22.85
CA ALA A 128 36.64 1.96 -21.47
C ALA A 128 35.28 2.56 -21.09
N LEU A 129 34.67 3.33 -21.99
CA LEU A 129 33.33 3.91 -21.80
C LEU A 129 32.27 2.81 -21.69
N ALA A 130 32.26 1.87 -22.64
CA ALA A 130 31.34 0.73 -22.64
C ALA A 130 31.48 -0.11 -21.37
N ALA A 131 32.71 -0.43 -20.95
CA ALA A 131 32.97 -1.17 -19.72
C ALA A 131 32.50 -0.43 -18.46
N GLY A 132 32.59 0.92 -18.45
CA GLY A 132 32.06 1.75 -17.38
C GLY A 132 30.55 1.65 -17.23
N TYR A 133 29.83 1.73 -18.35
CA TYR A 133 28.38 1.55 -18.37
C TYR A 133 27.98 0.13 -18.01
N GLN A 134 28.67 -0.89 -18.54
CA GLN A 134 28.38 -2.29 -18.24
C GLN A 134 28.44 -2.57 -16.74
N ARG A 135 29.47 -2.09 -16.03
CA ARG A 135 29.57 -2.25 -14.57
C ARG A 135 28.38 -1.66 -13.82
N ARG A 136 27.83 -0.54 -14.29
CA ARG A 136 26.66 0.11 -13.68
C ARG A 136 25.40 -0.71 -13.96
N ILE A 137 25.22 -1.17 -15.20
CA ILE A 137 24.10 -2.04 -15.59
C ILE A 137 24.13 -3.34 -14.78
N ASP A 138 25.28 -3.99 -14.66
CA ASP A 138 25.45 -5.23 -13.88
C ASP A 138 25.10 -5.02 -12.41
N ALA A 139 25.43 -3.85 -11.84
CA ALA A 139 25.08 -3.51 -10.48
C ALA A 139 23.55 -3.36 -10.29
N GLU A 140 22.85 -2.72 -11.23
CA GLU A 140 21.39 -2.63 -11.20
C GLU A 140 20.73 -4.01 -11.43
N GLN A 141 21.25 -4.83 -12.34
CA GLN A 141 20.76 -6.19 -12.59
C GLN A 141 20.89 -7.07 -11.35
N LYS A 142 22.03 -6.98 -10.65
CA LYS A 142 22.22 -7.69 -9.38
C LYS A 142 21.15 -7.31 -8.34
N ARG A 143 20.71 -6.06 -8.30
CA ARG A 143 19.60 -5.64 -7.40
C ARG A 143 18.28 -6.27 -7.79
N ILE A 144 18.01 -6.40 -9.09
CA ILE A 144 16.84 -7.13 -9.60
C ILE A 144 16.90 -8.58 -9.12
N ASP A 145 18.03 -9.27 -9.34
CA ASP A 145 18.20 -10.68 -8.96
C ASP A 145 18.01 -10.90 -7.45
N GLU A 146 18.55 -10.00 -6.61
CA GLU A 146 18.37 -10.00 -5.16
C GLU A 146 16.88 -9.89 -4.78
N ILE A 147 16.14 -9.01 -5.45
CA ILE A 147 14.70 -8.80 -5.21
C ILE A 147 13.87 -9.98 -5.71
N GLU A 148 14.18 -10.53 -6.88
CA GLU A 148 13.51 -11.72 -7.42
C GLU A 148 13.67 -12.93 -6.49
N SER A 149 14.87 -13.12 -5.92
CA SER A 149 15.11 -14.15 -4.90
C SER A 149 14.24 -13.96 -3.66
N ARG A 150 14.11 -12.71 -3.19
CA ARG A 150 13.22 -12.38 -2.06
C ARG A 150 11.76 -12.64 -2.38
N ILE A 151 11.28 -12.24 -3.57
CA ILE A 151 9.91 -12.55 -4.03
C ILE A 151 9.67 -14.05 -4.04
N SER A 152 10.59 -14.82 -4.64
CA SER A 152 10.50 -16.28 -4.68
C SER A 152 10.33 -16.87 -3.27
N THR A 153 11.11 -16.39 -2.30
CA THR A 153 11.02 -16.84 -0.90
C THR A 153 9.64 -16.55 -0.31
N LEU A 154 9.15 -15.31 -0.43
CA LEU A 154 7.84 -14.91 0.09
C LEU A 154 6.67 -15.67 -0.54
N THR A 155 6.80 -16.08 -1.80
CA THR A 155 5.73 -16.80 -2.52
C THR A 155 5.75 -18.31 -2.32
N LYS A 156 6.88 -18.90 -1.89
CA LYS A 156 7.00 -20.35 -1.64
C LYS A 156 6.33 -20.79 -0.33
N ASP A 157 6.16 -19.86 0.61
CA ASP A 157 5.57 -20.10 1.92
C ASP A 157 4.03 -20.03 1.92
N GLN A 158 3.40 -19.90 0.73
CA GLN A 158 1.95 -19.80 0.52
C GLN A 158 1.36 -21.09 -0.06
#